data_AF-A0AAP0NBB7-F1
#
_entry.id   AF-A0AAP0NBB7-F1
#
_cell.length_a   1.000
_cell.length_b   1.000
_cell.length_c   1.000
_cell.angle_alpha   90.00
_cell.angle_beta   90.00
_cell.angle_gamma   90.00
#
_symmetry.space_group_name_H-M   'P 1'
#
loop_
_entity.id
_entity.type
_entity.pdbx_description
1 polymer ?
#
loop_
_entity_poly.entity_id
_entity_poly.type
_entity_poly.pdbx_seq_one_letter_code
_entity_poly.pdbx_strand_id
1 'polypeptide(L)'
;MTLWEKARLDPPPKKLELFSYENNAYARIVCEALCELELPYILQNVGDGSPRTKLLLEASGSKEVPYIIDPNTGTQIGDYKKILSYLFQMYSASTV
;
A
#
# COMPACT_ATOMS: atom_id res chain seq x y z
N MET A 1 -10.22 -14.61 16.16
CA MET A 1 -8.81 -14.90 15.88
C MET A 1 -8.21 -13.64 15.31
N THR A 2 -7.31 -13.02 16.04
CA THR A 2 -6.74 -11.71 15.72
C THR A 2 -5.54 -11.93 14.78
N LEU A 3 -5.58 -11.33 13.58
CA LEU A 3 -4.67 -11.64 12.47
C LEU A 3 -3.20 -11.21 12.64
N TRP A 4 -2.79 -10.67 13.80
CA TRP A 4 -1.41 -10.24 14.06
C TRP A 4 -0.39 -11.38 14.09
N GLU A 5 -0.81 -12.65 14.24
CA GLU A 5 0.07 -13.82 14.11
C GLU A 5 0.64 -14.00 12.69
N LYS A 6 0.13 -13.27 11.70
CA LYS A 6 0.55 -13.36 10.30
C LYS A 6 1.54 -12.27 9.88
N ALA A 7 1.91 -11.33 10.75
CA ALA A 7 2.94 -10.35 10.42
C ALA A 7 4.30 -11.06 10.31
N ARG A 8 5.07 -10.75 9.26
CA ARG A 8 6.41 -11.34 9.08
C ARG A 8 7.40 -10.61 9.99
N LEU A 9 8.25 -11.39 10.68
CA LEU A 9 9.27 -10.87 11.59
C LEU A 9 10.40 -10.12 10.85
N ASP A 10 10.61 -10.41 9.56
CA ASP A 10 11.57 -9.72 8.71
C ASP A 10 10.84 -8.68 7.84
N PRO A 11 11.00 -7.37 8.14
CA PRO A 11 10.39 -6.33 7.33
C PRO A 11 11.11 -6.20 5.98
N PRO A 12 10.39 -5.82 4.91
CA PRO A 12 11.01 -5.64 3.60
C PRO A 12 12.14 -4.59 3.65
N PRO A 13 13.23 -4.79 2.89
CA PRO A 13 14.41 -3.92 2.95
C PRO A 13 14.11 -2.50 2.48
N LYS A 14 13.11 -2.32 1.61
CA LYS A 14 12.61 -1.00 1.20
C LYS A 14 11.16 -0.82 1.63
N LYS A 15 10.82 0.42 2.02
CA LYS A 15 9.46 0.79 2.41
C LYS A 15 8.55 0.83 1.18
N LEU A 16 7.32 0.35 1.33
CA LEU A 16 6.30 0.47 0.29
C LEU A 16 5.85 1.93 0.19
N GLU A 17 5.43 2.39 -0.98
CA GLU A 17 4.86 3.73 -1.15
C GLU A 17 3.35 3.61 -1.43
N LEU A 18 2.54 4.28 -0.61
CA LEU A 18 1.09 4.31 -0.76
C LEU A 18 0.64 5.74 -1.07
N PHE A 19 0.01 5.94 -2.22
CA PHE A 19 -0.63 7.19 -2.59
C PHE A 19 -2.08 7.21 -2.10
N SER A 20 -2.44 8.26 -1.35
CA SER A 20 -3.74 8.41 -0.70
C SER A 20 -4.12 9.90 -0.57
N TYR A 21 -5.36 10.19 -0.20
CA TYR A 21 -5.78 11.51 0.28
C TYR A 21 -6.69 11.33 1.51
N GLU A 22 -6.84 12.40 2.29
CA GLU A 22 -7.36 12.40 3.66
C GLU A 22 -8.78 11.83 3.83
N ASN A 23 -9.59 11.81 2.77
CA ASN A 23 -11.00 11.38 2.80
C ASN A 23 -11.28 10.15 1.90
N ASN A 24 -10.24 9.36 1.57
CA ASN A 24 -10.43 8.16 0.73
C ASN A 24 -10.71 6.92 1.59
N ALA A 25 -11.95 6.42 1.55
CA ALA A 25 -12.36 5.24 2.30
C ALA A 25 -11.59 3.96 1.89
N TYR A 26 -11.26 3.80 0.60
CA TYR A 26 -10.51 2.63 0.12
C TYR A 26 -9.05 2.66 0.55
N ALA A 27 -8.43 3.83 0.56
CA ALA A 27 -7.06 3.99 1.03
C ALA A 27 -6.95 3.74 2.54
N ARG A 28 -7.98 4.08 3.32
CA ARG A 28 -8.06 3.71 4.73
C ARG A 28 -7.98 2.19 4.91
N ILE A 29 -8.74 1.42 4.14
CA ILE A 29 -8.72 -0.06 4.19
C ILE A 29 -7.32 -0.60 3.86
N VAL A 30 -6.63 -0.01 2.86
CA VAL A 30 -5.26 -0.40 2.53
C VAL A 30 -4.28 -0.07 3.66
N CYS A 31 -4.41 1.09 4.30
CA CYS A 31 -3.61 1.44 5.48
C CYS A 31 -3.84 0.47 6.65
N GLU A 32 -5.09 0.06 6.88
CA GLU A 32 -5.43 -0.94 7.89
C GLU A 32 -4.74 -2.28 7.62
N ALA A 33 -4.73 -2.74 6.37
CA ALA A 33 -4.03 -3.97 5.98
C ALA A 33 -2.50 -3.86 6.10
N LEU A 34 -1.90 -2.73 5.70
CA LEU A 34 -0.47 -2.48 5.91
C LEU A 34 -0.10 -2.49 7.40
N CYS A 35 -0.96 -1.90 8.24
CA CYS A 35 -0.79 -1.91 9.69
C CYS A 35 -0.95 -3.30 10.29
N GLU A 36 -1.92 -4.09 9.82
CA GLU A 36 -2.14 -5.47 10.28
C GLU A 36 -0.96 -6.38 9.94
N LEU A 37 -0.32 -6.16 8.80
CA LEU A 37 0.88 -6.89 8.38
C LEU A 37 2.19 -6.30 8.94
N GLU A 38 2.10 -5.24 9.75
CA GLU A 38 3.24 -4.49 10.31
C GLU A 38 4.26 -4.03 9.24
N LEU A 39 3.77 -3.71 8.04
CA LEU A 39 4.62 -3.32 6.93
C LEU A 39 5.01 -1.84 7.00
N PRO A 40 6.31 -1.50 6.93
CA PRO A 40 6.72 -0.10 6.88
C PRO A 40 6.40 0.49 5.50
N TYR A 41 5.66 1.60 5.48
CA TYR A 41 5.30 2.30 4.25
C TYR A 41 5.47 3.82 4.36
N ILE A 42 5.54 4.47 3.21
CA ILE A 42 5.56 5.92 3.03
C ILE A 42 4.20 6.31 2.45
N LEU A 43 3.46 7.13 3.19
CA LEU A 43 2.18 7.66 2.74
C LEU A 43 2.40 8.96 1.95
N GLN A 44 2.14 8.92 0.65
CA GLN A 44 2.19 10.08 -0.23
C GLN A 44 0.79 10.70 -0.36
N ASN A 45 0.55 11.79 0.36
CA ASN A 45 -0.72 12.50 0.27
C ASN A 45 -0.83 13.29 -1.05
N VAL A 46 -1.82 12.94 -1.88
CA VAL A 46 -2.10 13.49 -3.21
C VAL A 46 -3.45 14.22 -3.28
N GLY A 47 -3.80 14.95 -2.21
CA GLY A 47 -4.97 15.83 -2.20
C GLY A 47 -4.99 16.84 -3.35
N ASP A 48 -6.15 17.46 -3.58
CA ASP A 48 -6.34 18.44 -4.65
C ASP A 48 -5.31 19.59 -4.53
N GLY A 49 -4.65 19.92 -5.64
CA GLY A 49 -3.57 20.92 -5.67
C GLY A 49 -2.20 20.45 -5.17
N SER A 50 -2.04 19.19 -4.75
CA SER A 50 -0.73 18.66 -4.32
C SER A 50 0.22 18.50 -5.50
N PRO A 51 1.50 18.93 -5.39
CA PRO A 51 2.51 18.65 -6.42
C PRO A 51 2.78 17.15 -6.57
N ARG A 52 2.45 16.34 -5.55
CA ARG A 52 2.61 14.88 -5.57
C ARG A 52 1.63 14.17 -6.49
N THR A 53 0.53 14.82 -6.88
CA THR A 53 -0.39 14.27 -7.89
C THR A 53 0.31 14.04 -9.23
N LYS A 54 1.36 14.83 -9.53
CA LYS A 54 2.21 14.60 -10.71
C LYS A 54 2.96 13.28 -10.62
N LEU A 55 3.52 12.97 -9.44
CA LEU A 55 4.23 11.70 -9.20
C LEU A 55 3.29 10.49 -9.39
N LEU A 56 2.06 10.59 -8.86
CA LEU A 56 1.04 9.56 -9.06
C LEU A 56 0.71 9.39 -10.55
N LEU A 57 0.55 10.49 -11.28
CA LEU A 57 0.26 10.46 -12.71
C LEU A 57 1.42 9.84 -13.52
N GLU A 58 2.66 10.15 -13.16
CA GLU A 58 3.86 9.60 -13.81
C GLU A 58 4.03 8.09 -13.54
N ALA A 59 3.67 7.61 -12.35
CA ALA A 59 3.76 6.19 -11.99
C ALA A 59 2.57 5.35 -12.50
N SER A 60 1.35 5.84 -12.29
CA SER A 60 0.10 5.11 -12.53
C SER A 60 -0.49 5.37 -13.93
N GLY A 61 -0.20 6.53 -14.54
CA GLY A 61 -0.92 7.04 -15.70
C GLY A 61 -2.31 7.61 -15.37
N SER A 62 -2.79 7.42 -14.14
CA SER A 62 -4.06 7.91 -13.61
C SER A 62 -3.86 8.71 -12.32
N LYS A 63 -4.83 9.57 -11.98
CA LYS A 63 -4.90 10.24 -10.66
C LYS A 63 -5.75 9.46 -9.64
N GLU A 64 -5.96 8.19 -9.90
CA GLU A 64 -6.81 7.32 -9.08
C GLU A 64 -6.02 6.81 -7.87
N VAL A 65 -6.70 6.79 -6.73
CA VAL A 65 -6.16 6.27 -5.46
C VAL A 65 -7.18 5.33 -4.81
N PRO A 66 -6.74 4.35 -4.01
CA PRO A 66 -5.36 4.09 -3.56
C PRO A 66 -4.46 3.49 -4.65
N TYR A 67 -3.20 3.89 -4.65
CA TYR A 67 -2.16 3.31 -5.51
C TYR A 67 -0.95 2.92 -4.67
N ILE A 68 -0.45 1.70 -4.83
CA ILE A 68 0.73 1.21 -4.11
C ILE A 68 1.86 0.97 -5.10
N ILE A 69 3.07 1.33 -4.68
CA ILE A 69 4.32 0.96 -5.34
C ILE A 69 5.13 0.15 -4.34
N ASP A 70 5.44 -1.08 -4.72
CA ASP A 70 6.39 -1.91 -3.98
C ASP A 70 7.76 -1.90 -4.69
N PRO A 71 8.77 -1.20 -4.13
CA PRO A 71 10.11 -1.16 -4.70
C PRO A 71 10.91 -2.45 -4.47
N ASN A 72 10.38 -3.40 -3.69
CA ASN A 72 11.03 -4.69 -3.44
C ASN A 72 10.79 -5.67 -4.59
N THR A 73 9.58 -5.71 -5.14
CA THR A 73 9.20 -6.55 -6.29
C THR A 73 9.05 -5.76 -7.59
N GLY A 74 9.07 -4.43 -7.54
CA GLY A 74 8.80 -3.56 -8.69
C GLY A 74 7.32 -3.53 -9.08
N THR A 75 6.43 -3.94 -8.18
CA THR A 75 4.98 -4.04 -8.42
C THR A 75 4.31 -2.69 -8.21
N GLN A 76 3.38 -2.34 -9.10
CA GLN A 76 2.59 -1.13 -8.99
C GLN A 76 1.11 -1.43 -9.27
N ILE A 77 0.21 -1.06 -8.35
CA ILE A 77 -1.21 -1.48 -8.39
C ILE A 77 -2.11 -0.31 -7.99
N GLY A 78 -3.15 -0.03 -8.80
CA GLY A 78 -4.11 1.06 -8.60
C GLY A 78 -5.55 0.66 -8.25
N ASP A 79 -5.77 -0.58 -7.82
CA ASP A 79 -7.08 -1.07 -7.37
C ASP A 79 -6.97 -1.61 -5.95
N TYR A 80 -7.78 -1.08 -5.03
CA TYR A 80 -7.66 -1.40 -3.61
C TYR A 80 -7.84 -2.90 -3.32
N LYS A 81 -8.72 -3.62 -4.05
CA LYS A 81 -8.92 -5.06 -3.82
C LYS A 81 -7.69 -5.84 -4.24
N LYS A 82 -7.11 -5.50 -5.39
CA LYS A 82 -5.86 -6.10 -5.87
C LYS A 82 -4.70 -5.81 -4.91
N ILE A 83 -4.62 -4.58 -4.38
CA ILE A 83 -3.61 -4.22 -3.38
C ILE A 83 -3.74 -5.12 -2.15
N LEU A 84 -4.94 -5.27 -1.60
CA LEU A 84 -5.18 -6.14 -0.45
C LEU A 84 -4.76 -7.57 -0.74
N SER A 85 -5.25 -8.15 -1.84
CA SER A 85 -4.88 -9.52 -2.23
C SER A 85 -3.37 -9.68 -2.36
N TYR A 86 -2.68 -8.74 -3.00
CA TYR A 86 -1.23 -8.74 -3.14
C TYR A 86 -0.52 -8.67 -1.78
N LEU A 87 -0.90 -7.73 -0.90
CA LEU A 87 -0.28 -7.56 0.41
C LEU A 87 -0.37 -8.83 1.24
N PHE A 88 -1.56 -9.43 1.33
CA PHE A 88 -1.73 -10.68 2.07
C PHE A 88 -1.05 -11.88 1.40
N GLN A 89 -1.01 -11.97 0.07
CA GLN A 89 -0.34 -13.08 -0.60
C GLN A 89 1.19 -13.00 -0.50
N MET A 90 1.75 -11.79 -0.60
CA MET A 90 3.19 -11.56 -0.63
C MET A 90 3.79 -11.49 0.78
N TYR A 91 3.10 -10.83 1.70
CA TYR A 91 3.65 -10.44 3.00
C TYR A 91 2.96 -11.07 4.21
N SER A 92 1.87 -11.84 4.04
CA SER A 92 1.42 -12.70 5.14
C SER A 92 2.47 -13.76 5.43
N ALA A 93 2.81 -13.95 6.69
CA ALA A 93 3.54 -15.13 7.13
C ALA A 93 2.71 -16.37 6.75
N SER A 94 3.29 -17.23 5.92
CA SER A 94 2.76 -18.58 5.75
C SER A 94 3.02 -19.31 7.05
N THR A 95 2.00 -19.39 7.91
CA THR A 95 1.96 -20.42 8.95
C THR A 95 2.03 -21.77 8.25
N VAL A 96 3.23 -22.36 8.22
CA VAL A 96 3.44 -23.80 8.09
C VAL A 96 3.62 -24.39 9.48
#